data_AF-A0A1Z4BYQ2-F1
#
_entry.id   AF-A0A1Z4BYQ2-F1
#
_cell.length_a   1.000
_cell.length_b   1.000
_cell.length_c   1.000
_cell.angle_alpha   90.00
_cell.angle_beta   90.00
_cell.angle_gamma   90.00
#
_symmetry.space_group_name_H-M   'P 1'
#
loop_
_entity.id
_entity.type
_entity.pdbx_description
1 polymer ?
#
loop_
_entity_poly.entity_id
_entity_poly.type
_entity_poly.pdbx_seq_one_letter_code
_entity_poly.pdbx_strand_id
1 'polypeptide(L)'
;MLEKLSPNRAEIWWQDAVQNALSEGLANPDKRWAKAALHWLSLANCTQVLKVILPATEKLETGLLAATSNVALSDAELQQIRAQTIERGWSCLHAWTTENLFSAHDAFQAQRIFTGDPLPGLAYLVEHLSGLAVIEEAIANPNQQFISLVAQRTAKEPELLQGLDVVHSAWRKLWAAHVSAGGILWPANANQEILGNELLDAVLAGDEPLALIAKLAVDLAELVFYHPRRAELWGKLSVDGSTALLPNVADILIGQCNAGQTVAMPEPKLLTAVVSKARKNRPSVKLFAALLSWRVSLDEQEVVTWLSCYSGRDWDTATATVIGKAVSSNRWKRAADKLFDLYKRNKTYELGLAVDSCQDLLSILQSIWLSFNHVSRSPSHLDRDRLIRVVADLGANIAPDELDSIWERAGGKKKQLTSGGTPTVRWQEAASMANQGALKNGLGDLVKELREIRVHNPDLQAIEQLINQYSQKTTK
;
A
#
# COMPACT_ATOMS: atom_id res chain seq x y z
N MET A 1 19.83 50.29 50.37
CA MET A 1 20.26 51.09 49.19
C MET A 1 19.06 51.42 48.30
N LEU A 2 18.31 50.43 47.82
CA LEU A 2 17.13 50.65 46.96
C LEU A 2 16.04 51.51 47.58
N GLU A 3 15.81 51.44 48.90
CA GLU A 3 14.84 52.35 49.56
C GLU A 3 15.21 53.83 49.43
N LYS A 4 16.51 54.17 49.31
CA LYS A 4 16.98 55.55 49.09
C LYS A 4 16.68 56.07 47.67
N LEU A 5 16.26 55.19 46.76
CA LEU A 5 15.80 55.55 45.41
C LEU A 5 14.30 55.88 45.36
N SER A 6 13.59 55.78 46.49
CA SER A 6 12.21 56.27 46.59
C SER A 6 12.18 57.81 46.61
N PRO A 7 11.09 58.45 46.15
CA PRO A 7 10.96 59.91 46.16
C PRO A 7 11.27 60.51 47.54
N ASN A 8 12.02 61.61 47.57
CA ASN A 8 12.38 62.37 48.78
C ASN A 8 13.25 61.63 49.82
N ARG A 9 13.97 60.56 49.43
CA ARG A 9 14.87 59.82 50.34
C ARG A 9 16.37 60.06 50.08
N ALA A 10 16.74 60.73 49.00
CA ALA A 10 18.10 61.16 48.67
C ALA A 10 18.06 62.34 47.69
N GLU A 11 19.23 62.97 47.45
CA GLU A 11 19.41 64.02 46.44
C GLU A 11 19.15 63.48 45.02
N ILE A 12 18.45 64.27 44.19
CA ILE A 12 17.97 63.86 42.85
C ILE A 12 19.12 63.38 41.96
N TRP A 13 20.23 64.13 41.91
CA TRP A 13 21.41 63.76 41.10
C TRP A 13 22.00 62.39 41.48
N TRP A 14 21.92 62.02 42.76
CA TRP A 14 22.41 60.72 43.24
C TRP A 14 21.43 59.61 42.88
N GLN A 15 20.11 59.87 42.98
CA GLN A 15 19.08 58.93 42.58
C GLN A 15 19.17 58.60 41.09
N ASP A 16 19.33 59.62 40.24
CA ASP A 16 19.46 59.44 38.78
C ASP A 16 20.73 58.66 38.41
N ALA A 17 21.88 59.00 39.01
CA ALA A 17 23.13 58.30 38.75
C ALA A 17 23.08 56.82 39.13
N VAL A 18 22.49 56.51 40.29
CA VAL A 18 22.34 55.12 40.75
C VAL A 18 21.28 54.37 39.94
N GLN A 19 20.15 55.00 39.59
CA GLN A 19 19.15 54.40 38.71
C GLN A 19 19.74 54.05 37.35
N ASN A 20 20.48 54.97 36.73
CA ASN A 20 21.11 54.73 35.43
C ASN A 20 22.13 53.57 35.49
N ALA A 21 22.98 53.54 36.51
CA ALA A 21 23.96 52.46 36.69
C ALA A 21 23.30 51.10 36.92
N LEU A 22 22.20 51.05 37.70
CA LEU A 22 21.44 49.82 37.93
C LEU A 22 20.72 49.36 36.65
N SER A 23 20.07 50.28 35.94
CA SER A 23 19.37 49.98 34.68
C SER A 23 20.35 49.48 33.61
N GLU A 24 21.54 50.06 33.51
CA GLU A 24 22.59 49.61 32.58
C GLU A 24 23.09 48.20 32.92
N GLY A 25 23.35 47.92 34.20
CA GLY A 25 23.75 46.59 34.66
C GLY A 25 22.67 45.52 34.47
N LEU A 26 21.39 45.91 34.56
CA LEU A 26 20.23 45.02 34.41
C LEU A 26 19.75 44.85 32.96
N ALA A 27 20.19 45.71 32.04
CA ALA A 27 19.91 45.57 30.61
C ALA A 27 20.60 44.35 29.99
N ASN A 28 21.78 43.99 30.50
CA ASN A 28 22.51 42.76 30.14
C ASN A 28 23.04 42.09 31.41
N PRO A 29 22.16 41.42 32.18
CA PRO A 29 22.52 40.93 33.50
C PRO A 29 23.49 39.75 33.39
N ASP A 30 24.63 39.87 34.07
CA ASP A 30 25.44 38.71 34.40
C ASP A 30 24.78 37.91 35.56
N LYS A 31 25.38 36.79 35.95
CA LYS A 31 24.85 35.94 37.02
C LYS A 31 24.69 36.67 38.36
N ARG A 32 25.52 37.69 38.65
CA ARG A 32 25.45 38.46 39.90
C ARG A 32 24.29 39.45 39.87
N TRP A 33 24.13 40.15 38.75
CA TRP A 33 23.01 41.06 38.52
C TRP A 33 21.66 40.34 38.53
N ALA A 34 21.56 39.18 37.89
CA ALA A 34 20.35 38.37 37.90
C ALA A 34 19.98 37.90 39.32
N LYS A 35 20.95 37.45 40.12
CA LYS A 35 20.71 37.05 41.52
C LYS A 35 20.28 38.22 42.40
N ALA A 36 20.91 39.38 42.23
CA ALA A 36 20.53 40.59 42.94
C ALA A 36 19.11 41.04 42.57
N ALA A 37 18.78 41.03 41.27
CA ALA A 37 17.45 41.36 40.77
C ALA A 37 16.38 40.40 41.30
N LEU A 38 16.65 39.09 41.30
CA LEU A 38 15.74 38.09 41.85
C LEU A 38 15.48 38.31 43.34
N HIS A 39 16.53 38.60 44.12
CA HIS A 39 16.38 38.95 45.53
C HIS A 39 15.58 40.24 45.72
N TRP A 40 15.78 41.26 44.88
CA TRP A 40 15.00 42.49 45.00
C TRP A 40 13.54 42.30 44.64
N LEU A 41 13.25 41.44 43.64
CA LEU A 41 11.88 41.07 43.27
C LEU A 41 11.14 40.35 44.40
N SER A 42 11.84 39.68 45.33
CA SER A 42 11.22 39.04 46.48
C SER A 42 10.83 40.02 47.60
N LEU A 43 11.31 41.26 47.56
CA LEU A 43 11.09 42.27 48.60
C LEU A 43 9.88 43.17 48.30
N ALA A 44 8.86 43.15 49.16
CA ALA A 44 7.61 43.92 49.00
C ALA A 44 7.81 45.44 48.91
N ASN A 45 8.76 45.99 49.67
CA ASN A 45 9.07 47.41 49.77
C ASN A 45 9.79 47.99 48.53
N CYS A 46 10.28 47.15 47.62
CA CYS A 46 11.06 47.58 46.45
C CYS A 46 10.24 47.76 45.17
N THR A 47 8.96 47.37 45.17
CA THR A 47 8.10 47.28 43.98
C THR A 47 8.13 48.53 43.09
N GLN A 48 7.91 49.72 43.67
CA GLN A 48 7.83 50.96 42.89
C GLN A 48 9.18 51.36 42.27
N VAL A 49 10.28 51.10 42.97
CA VAL A 49 11.64 51.38 42.48
C VAL A 49 11.99 50.41 41.35
N LEU A 50 11.62 49.13 41.48
CA LEU A 50 11.88 48.11 40.47
C LEU A 50 11.10 48.32 39.16
N LYS A 51 9.96 49.01 39.19
CA LYS A 51 9.25 49.40 37.95
C LYS A 51 10.06 50.34 37.06
N VAL A 52 10.88 51.19 37.67
CA VAL A 52 11.70 52.17 36.93
C VAL A 52 12.99 51.54 36.41
N ILE A 53 13.55 50.58 37.14
CA ILE A 53 14.91 50.09 36.93
C ILE A 53 14.97 48.77 36.15
N LEU A 54 13.98 47.87 36.32
CA LEU A 54 14.01 46.57 35.66
C LEU A 54 13.40 46.65 34.25
N PRO A 55 14.17 46.42 33.17
CA PRO A 55 13.63 46.39 31.82
C PRO A 55 12.77 45.14 31.60
N ALA A 56 11.60 45.27 30.98
CA ALA A 56 10.73 44.14 30.61
C ALA A 56 11.26 43.45 29.34
N THR A 57 12.39 42.75 29.44
CA THR A 57 13.02 42.05 28.30
C THR A 57 13.14 40.55 28.56
N GLU A 58 13.07 39.75 27.50
CA GLU A 58 13.25 38.28 27.52
C GLU A 58 14.66 37.89 28.01
N LYS A 59 15.67 38.72 27.72
CA LYS A 59 17.05 38.52 28.20
C LYS A 59 17.14 38.57 29.72
N LEU A 60 16.47 39.55 30.34
CA LEU A 60 16.45 39.65 31.80
C LEU A 60 15.67 38.49 32.41
N GLU A 61 14.51 38.13 31.83
CA GLU A 61 13.75 36.96 32.27
C GLU A 61 14.59 35.68 32.26
N THR A 62 15.30 35.42 31.16
CA THR A 62 16.20 34.25 31.04
C THR A 62 17.30 34.28 32.09
N GLY A 63 17.91 35.45 32.32
CA GLY A 63 18.93 35.63 33.36
C GLY A 63 18.37 35.37 34.78
N LEU A 64 17.18 35.88 35.07
CA LEU A 64 16.48 35.66 36.34
C LEU A 64 16.15 34.18 36.56
N LEU A 65 15.62 33.50 35.55
CA LEU A 65 15.30 32.09 35.59
C LEU A 65 16.57 31.24 35.83
N ALA A 66 17.69 31.57 35.19
CA ALA A 66 18.97 30.90 35.44
C ALA A 66 19.52 31.14 36.87
N ALA A 67 19.09 32.21 37.54
CA ALA A 67 19.50 32.53 38.90
C ALA A 67 18.68 31.79 39.97
N THR A 68 17.58 31.12 39.61
CA THR A 68 16.69 30.45 40.56
C THR A 68 17.24 29.12 41.10
N SER A 69 18.17 28.47 40.38
CA SER A 69 18.58 27.07 40.61
C SER A 69 19.23 26.75 41.97
N ASN A 70 19.34 27.71 42.89
CA ASN A 70 19.89 27.54 44.25
C ASN A 70 19.30 28.53 45.26
N VAL A 71 18.06 28.97 45.06
CA VAL A 71 17.42 29.97 45.94
C VAL A 71 16.19 29.35 46.60
N ALA A 72 16.25 29.18 47.92
CA ALA A 72 15.09 28.85 48.72
C ALA A 72 14.33 30.14 49.03
N LEU A 73 13.15 30.30 48.44
CA LEU A 73 12.25 31.42 48.69
C LEU A 73 11.02 30.92 49.46
N SER A 74 10.49 31.76 50.32
CA SER A 74 9.19 31.53 50.98
C SER A 74 8.01 31.76 50.03
N ASP A 75 6.85 31.21 50.35
CA ASP A 75 5.63 31.41 49.55
C ASP A 75 5.29 32.89 49.36
N ALA A 76 5.50 33.72 50.38
CA ALA A 76 5.26 35.16 50.30
C ALA A 76 6.19 35.85 49.27
N GLU A 77 7.45 35.43 49.23
CA GLU A 77 8.45 35.92 48.27
C GLU A 77 8.12 35.47 46.84
N LEU A 78 7.67 34.22 46.66
CA LEU A 78 7.25 33.70 45.37
C LEU A 78 5.98 34.41 44.85
N GLN A 79 5.00 34.69 45.71
CA GLN A 79 3.80 35.46 45.34
C GLN A 79 4.17 36.89 44.90
N GLN A 80 5.12 37.52 45.59
CA GLN A 80 5.63 38.84 45.24
C GLN A 80 6.29 38.82 43.85
N ILE A 81 7.16 37.84 43.57
CA ILE A 81 7.78 37.68 42.25
C ILE A 81 6.71 37.44 41.18
N ARG A 82 5.74 36.56 41.44
CA ARG A 82 4.65 36.24 40.53
C ARG A 82 3.80 37.46 40.15
N ALA A 83 3.54 38.36 41.09
CA ALA A 83 2.83 39.61 40.78
C ALA A 83 3.63 40.48 39.78
N GLN A 84 4.96 40.51 39.91
CA GLN A 84 5.83 41.27 39.02
C GLN A 84 5.98 40.65 37.63
N THR A 85 5.87 39.31 37.50
CA THR A 85 5.93 38.63 36.19
C THR A 85 4.71 38.90 35.33
N ILE A 86 3.51 38.99 35.93
CA ILE A 86 2.27 39.37 35.25
C ILE A 86 2.38 40.79 34.68
N GLU A 87 2.86 41.74 35.50
CA GLU A 87 3.02 43.14 35.07
C GLU A 87 4.03 43.29 33.91
N ARG A 88 5.05 42.44 33.85
CA ARG A 88 6.14 42.53 32.87
C ARG A 88 6.03 41.56 31.69
N GLY A 89 5.01 40.70 31.67
CA GLY A 89 4.85 39.71 30.61
C GLY A 89 5.89 38.58 30.61
N TRP A 90 6.54 38.32 31.75
CA TRP A 90 7.56 37.27 31.90
C TRP A 90 6.91 35.89 32.12
N SER A 91 6.65 35.19 31.03
CA SER A 91 5.90 33.93 30.98
C SER A 91 6.62 32.75 31.64
N CYS A 92 7.92 32.56 31.38
CA CYS A 92 8.72 31.46 31.93
C CYS A 92 8.99 31.66 33.42
N LEU A 93 9.25 32.90 33.84
CA LEU A 93 9.44 33.19 35.27
C LEU A 93 8.10 33.07 36.03
N HIS A 94 6.97 33.44 35.41
CA HIS A 94 5.65 33.17 35.97
C HIS A 94 5.43 31.67 36.16
N ALA A 95 5.70 30.85 35.14
CA ALA A 95 5.60 29.40 35.22
C ALA A 95 6.43 28.80 36.37
N TRP A 96 7.70 29.20 36.50
CA TRP A 96 8.56 28.79 37.62
C TRP A 96 7.96 29.18 38.98
N THR A 97 7.44 30.40 39.14
CA THR A 97 6.79 30.79 40.40
C THR A 97 5.54 29.96 40.69
N THR A 98 4.72 29.65 39.68
CA THR A 98 3.49 28.87 39.86
C THR A 98 3.78 27.41 40.20
N GLU A 99 4.82 26.82 39.62
CA GLU A 99 5.28 25.47 39.94
C GLU A 99 5.70 25.34 41.41
N ASN A 100 6.38 26.35 41.95
CA ASN A 100 6.86 26.33 43.32
C ASN A 100 5.78 26.72 44.35
N LEU A 101 4.65 27.27 43.91
CA LEU A 101 3.56 27.75 44.78
C LEU A 101 2.35 26.80 44.83
N PHE A 102 2.10 26.07 43.74
CA PHE A 102 0.83 25.39 43.53
C PHE A 102 1.00 23.92 43.15
N SER A 103 -0.11 23.17 43.16
CA SER A 103 -0.14 21.84 42.56
C SER A 103 0.09 21.91 41.05
N ALA A 104 0.49 20.81 40.41
CA ALA A 104 0.75 20.79 38.96
C ALA A 104 -0.46 21.27 38.14
N HIS A 105 -1.67 20.82 38.48
CA HIS A 105 -2.90 21.25 37.81
C HIS A 105 -3.13 22.77 37.98
N ASP A 106 -3.02 23.26 39.21
CA ASP A 106 -3.23 24.69 39.50
C ASP A 106 -2.15 25.57 38.85
N ALA A 107 -0.91 25.08 38.73
CA ALA A 107 0.16 25.77 38.03
C ALA A 107 -0.14 25.90 36.52
N PHE A 108 -0.63 24.84 35.88
CA PHE A 108 -1.09 24.90 34.49
C PHE A 108 -2.27 25.86 34.32
N GLN A 109 -3.27 25.81 35.20
CA GLN A 109 -4.41 26.72 35.15
C GLN A 109 -3.97 28.19 35.32
N ALA A 110 -3.09 28.46 36.29
CA ALA A 110 -2.54 29.80 36.51
C ALA A 110 -1.75 30.30 35.30
N GLN A 111 -0.98 29.43 34.64
CA GLN A 111 -0.22 29.80 33.44
C GLN A 111 -1.12 30.02 32.22
N ARG A 112 -2.23 29.29 32.08
CA ARG A 112 -3.19 29.46 30.96
C ARG A 112 -3.91 30.80 31.00
N ILE A 113 -4.16 31.35 32.19
CA ILE A 113 -4.81 32.66 32.38
C ILE A 113 -3.81 33.82 32.41
N PHE A 114 -2.53 33.56 32.13
CA PHE A 114 -1.50 34.60 32.07
C PHE A 114 -1.85 35.65 31.01
N THR A 115 -1.70 36.93 31.35
CA THR A 115 -2.13 38.05 30.49
C THR A 115 -1.25 38.28 29.27
N GLY A 116 -0.01 37.75 29.27
CA GLY A 116 0.91 37.75 28.12
C GLY A 116 0.77 36.49 27.27
N ASP A 117 1.81 36.15 26.49
CA ASP A 117 1.87 34.86 25.80
C ASP A 117 2.13 33.72 26.81
N PRO A 118 1.18 32.79 27.03
CA PRO A 118 1.37 31.72 28.00
C PRO A 118 2.28 30.59 27.50
N LEU A 119 2.52 30.49 26.19
CA LEU A 119 3.19 29.32 25.57
C LEU A 119 4.62 29.07 26.08
N PRO A 120 5.51 30.08 26.21
CA PRO A 120 6.86 29.85 26.73
C PRO A 120 6.83 29.28 28.16
N GLY A 121 5.96 29.80 29.03
CA GLY A 121 5.79 29.27 30.37
C GLY A 121 5.12 27.90 30.41
N LEU A 122 4.18 27.60 29.50
CA LEU A 122 3.63 26.24 29.37
C LEU A 122 4.71 25.24 28.93
N ALA A 123 5.59 25.62 28.01
CA ALA A 123 6.74 24.80 27.60
C ALA A 123 7.69 24.56 28.77
N TYR A 124 7.93 25.59 29.60
CA TYR A 124 8.69 25.45 30.84
C TYR A 124 8.05 24.42 31.78
N LEU A 125 6.76 24.55 32.09
CA LEU A 125 6.04 23.60 32.96
C LEU A 125 6.07 22.17 32.41
N VAL A 126 5.91 22.01 31.09
CA VAL A 126 5.97 20.71 30.42
C VAL A 126 7.30 20.03 30.61
N GLU A 127 8.43 20.73 30.67
CA GLU A 127 9.76 20.11 30.85
C GLU A 127 10.11 19.88 32.34
N HIS A 128 9.52 20.62 33.28
CA HIS A 128 9.93 20.59 34.69
C HIS A 128 8.99 19.79 35.61
N LEU A 129 7.68 19.75 35.32
CA LEU A 129 6.73 18.97 36.11
C LEU A 129 6.85 17.46 35.84
N SER A 130 6.25 16.63 36.70
CA SER A 130 6.21 15.19 36.47
C SER A 130 5.45 14.84 35.19
N GLY A 131 5.97 13.91 34.38
CA GLY A 131 5.33 13.54 33.11
C GLY A 131 3.88 13.08 33.24
N LEU A 132 3.52 12.36 34.31
CA LEU A 132 2.15 11.95 34.57
C LEU A 132 1.19 13.15 34.68
N ALA A 133 1.54 14.17 35.47
CA ALA A 133 0.73 15.38 35.59
C ALA A 133 0.61 16.16 34.26
N VAL A 134 1.67 16.16 33.45
CA VAL A 134 1.64 16.77 32.11
C VAL A 134 0.66 16.06 31.19
N ILE A 135 0.65 14.72 31.21
CA ILE A 135 -0.27 13.90 30.44
C ILE A 135 -1.71 14.13 30.91
N GLU A 136 -1.97 14.04 32.22
CA GLU A 136 -3.31 14.27 32.79
C GLU A 136 -3.88 15.63 32.38
N GLU A 137 -3.06 16.68 32.42
CA GLU A 137 -3.46 18.02 31.99
C GLU A 137 -3.74 18.08 30.47
N ALA A 138 -2.94 17.40 29.64
CA ALA A 138 -3.14 17.36 28.20
C ALA A 138 -4.43 16.65 27.80
N ILE A 139 -4.81 15.63 28.57
CA ILE A 139 -6.05 14.87 28.37
C ILE A 139 -7.27 15.63 28.90
N ALA A 140 -7.17 16.25 30.08
CA ALA A 140 -8.25 17.02 30.68
C ALA A 140 -8.57 18.31 29.92
N ASN A 141 -7.53 19.02 29.45
CA ASN A 141 -7.64 20.32 28.80
C ASN A 141 -6.94 20.33 27.43
N PRO A 142 -7.47 19.60 26.44
CA PRO A 142 -6.82 19.42 25.15
C PRO A 142 -6.80 20.72 24.35
N ASN A 143 -5.61 21.23 24.10
CA ASN A 143 -5.35 22.38 23.22
C ASN A 143 -4.25 22.00 22.23
N GLN A 144 -4.40 22.35 20.95
CA GLN A 144 -3.48 21.92 19.89
C GLN A 144 -2.02 22.34 20.15
N GLN A 145 -1.78 23.60 20.56
CA GLN A 145 -0.44 24.09 20.85
C GLN A 145 0.17 23.40 22.06
N PHE A 146 -0.64 23.17 23.11
CA PHE A 146 -0.19 22.44 24.29
C PHE A 146 0.11 20.97 23.97
N ILE A 147 -0.76 20.29 23.22
CA ILE A 147 -0.53 18.91 22.75
C ILE A 147 0.78 18.81 21.96
N SER A 148 1.12 19.82 21.14
CA SER A 148 2.40 19.84 20.43
C SER A 148 3.61 19.92 21.37
N LEU A 149 3.54 20.69 22.46
CA LEU A 149 4.59 20.74 23.48
C LEU A 149 4.73 19.39 24.21
N VAL A 150 3.60 18.82 24.64
CA VAL A 150 3.60 17.50 25.32
C VAL A 150 4.06 16.39 24.38
N ALA A 151 3.73 16.47 23.09
CA ALA A 151 4.21 15.54 22.08
C ALA A 151 5.73 15.57 21.93
N GLN A 152 6.37 16.74 21.98
CA GLN A 152 7.83 16.85 21.96
C GLN A 152 8.46 16.16 23.17
N ARG A 153 7.87 16.32 24.36
CA ARG A 153 8.35 15.63 25.56
C ARG A 153 8.15 14.12 25.46
N THR A 154 6.95 13.66 25.14
CA THR A 154 6.67 12.22 25.02
C THR A 154 7.51 11.57 23.91
N ALA A 155 7.90 12.29 22.85
CA ALA A 155 8.82 11.75 21.85
C ALA A 155 10.23 11.48 22.42
N LYS A 156 10.68 12.27 23.41
CA LYS A 156 11.94 12.05 24.16
C LYS A 156 11.78 11.00 25.26
N GLU A 157 10.60 10.93 25.87
CA GLU A 157 10.22 10.04 26.99
C GLU A 157 8.99 9.17 26.60
N PRO A 158 9.13 8.17 25.71
CA PRO A 158 7.99 7.42 25.18
C PRO A 158 7.21 6.61 26.22
N GLU A 159 7.83 6.29 27.35
CA GLU A 159 7.20 5.64 28.50
C GLU A 159 6.03 6.43 29.09
N LEU A 160 5.95 7.74 28.86
CA LEU A 160 4.83 8.57 29.29
C LEU A 160 3.50 8.24 28.58
N LEU A 161 3.55 7.54 27.44
CA LEU A 161 2.37 7.03 26.76
C LEU A 161 1.96 5.64 27.26
N GLN A 162 2.58 5.09 28.32
CA GLN A 162 2.08 3.89 28.97
C GLN A 162 0.69 4.17 29.55
N GLY A 163 -0.29 3.32 29.22
CA GLY A 163 -1.68 3.52 29.62
C GLY A 163 -2.49 4.42 28.67
N LEU A 164 -1.98 4.70 27.46
CA LEU A 164 -2.74 5.35 26.41
C LEU A 164 -4.10 4.67 26.21
N ASP A 165 -5.16 5.46 26.35
CA ASP A 165 -6.53 5.01 26.12
C ASP A 165 -7.01 5.48 24.74
N VAL A 166 -7.05 4.57 23.77
CA VAL A 166 -7.44 4.90 22.39
C VAL A 166 -8.89 5.32 22.30
N VAL A 167 -9.77 4.98 23.23
CA VAL A 167 -11.19 5.35 23.19
C VAL A 167 -11.37 6.86 23.40
N HIS A 168 -10.46 7.50 24.11
CA HIS A 168 -10.48 8.94 24.38
C HIS A 168 -9.84 9.77 23.25
N SER A 169 -10.59 10.73 22.70
CA SER A 169 -10.14 11.58 21.58
C SER A 169 -8.86 12.38 21.89
N ALA A 170 -8.71 12.88 23.13
CA ALA A 170 -7.53 13.63 23.54
C ALA A 170 -6.26 12.76 23.49
N TRP A 171 -6.37 11.50 23.93
CA TRP A 171 -5.29 10.52 23.85
C TRP A 171 -4.91 10.21 22.40
N ARG A 172 -5.89 10.01 21.51
CA ARG A 172 -5.63 9.83 20.07
C ARG A 172 -4.91 11.03 19.45
N LYS A 173 -5.30 12.26 19.82
CA LYS A 173 -4.64 13.49 19.35
C LYS A 173 -3.21 13.61 19.86
N LEU A 174 -2.98 13.29 21.14
CA LEU A 174 -1.64 13.27 21.71
C LEU A 174 -0.76 12.21 21.04
N TRP A 175 -1.28 11.02 20.79
CA TRP A 175 -0.57 9.96 20.08
C TRP A 175 -0.18 10.37 18.65
N ALA A 176 -1.13 10.94 17.91
CA ALA A 176 -0.87 11.46 16.57
C ALA A 176 0.23 12.53 16.57
N ALA A 177 0.19 13.46 17.53
CA ALA A 177 1.20 14.49 17.68
C ALA A 177 2.56 13.91 18.09
N HIS A 178 2.60 12.94 19.00
CA HIS A 178 3.82 12.22 19.41
C HIS A 178 4.51 11.57 18.21
N VAL A 179 3.76 10.81 17.40
CA VAL A 179 4.28 10.19 16.18
C VAL A 179 4.76 11.24 15.18
N SER A 180 4.04 12.36 15.04
CA SER A 180 4.45 13.46 14.16
C SER A 180 5.73 14.15 14.64
N ALA A 181 5.97 14.18 15.95
CA ALA A 181 7.18 14.72 16.55
C ALA A 181 8.41 13.78 16.45
N GLY A 182 8.27 12.61 15.80
CA GLY A 182 9.34 11.63 15.65
C GLY A 182 9.43 10.62 16.79
N GLY A 183 8.39 10.54 17.63
CA GLY A 183 8.26 9.49 18.63
C GLY A 183 8.03 8.10 18.02
N ILE A 184 8.03 7.08 18.88
CA ILE A 184 7.77 5.70 18.46
C ILE A 184 6.32 5.54 17.99
N LEU A 185 6.09 4.66 17.02
CA LEU A 185 4.76 4.46 16.43
C LEU A 185 3.75 3.90 17.44
N TRP A 186 4.20 2.95 18.26
CA TRP A 186 3.38 2.26 19.25
C TRP A 186 3.95 2.51 20.64
N PRO A 187 3.11 2.79 21.66
CA PRO A 187 3.57 2.89 23.04
C PRO A 187 4.31 1.62 23.48
N ALA A 188 5.28 1.78 24.38
CA ALA A 188 6.03 0.65 24.92
C ALA A 188 5.08 -0.36 25.59
N ASN A 189 5.26 -1.65 25.27
CA ASN A 189 4.43 -2.77 25.75
C ASN A 189 2.96 -2.76 25.30
N ALA A 190 2.58 -1.92 24.32
CA ALA A 190 1.23 -1.95 23.76
C ALA A 190 0.98 -3.28 23.02
N ASN A 191 -0.18 -3.87 23.25
CA ASN A 191 -0.69 -4.92 22.38
C ASN A 191 -1.24 -4.26 21.10
N GLN A 192 -0.46 -4.31 20.02
CA GLN A 192 -0.77 -3.65 18.74
C GLN A 192 -2.08 -4.13 18.11
N GLU A 193 -2.46 -5.40 18.32
CA GLU A 193 -3.71 -5.95 17.80
C GLU A 193 -4.92 -5.32 18.50
N ILE A 194 -4.91 -5.30 19.84
CA ILE A 194 -6.01 -4.71 20.62
C ILE A 194 -6.10 -3.20 20.34
N LEU A 195 -4.97 -2.50 20.50
CA LEU A 195 -4.91 -1.06 20.36
C LEU A 195 -5.22 -0.60 18.93
N GLY A 196 -4.77 -1.37 17.94
CA GLY A 196 -5.06 -1.13 16.53
C GLY A 196 -6.54 -1.34 16.19
N ASN A 197 -7.18 -2.37 16.71
CA ASN A 197 -8.62 -2.58 16.51
C ASN A 197 -9.46 -1.46 17.17
N GLU A 198 -9.12 -1.05 18.39
CA GLU A 198 -9.78 0.09 19.05
C GLU A 198 -9.63 1.39 18.25
N LEU A 199 -8.46 1.59 17.62
CA LEU A 199 -8.23 2.72 16.73
C LEU A 199 -9.11 2.66 15.48
N LEU A 200 -9.25 1.48 14.87
CA LEU A 200 -10.13 1.28 13.71
C LEU A 200 -11.61 1.48 14.09
N ASP A 201 -12.02 1.07 15.28
CA ASP A 201 -13.37 1.32 15.81
C ASP A 201 -13.62 2.82 16.03
N ALA A 202 -12.64 3.57 16.53
CA ALA A 202 -12.72 5.02 16.62
C ALA A 202 -12.85 5.70 15.24
N VAL A 203 -12.13 5.20 14.23
CA VAL A 203 -12.30 5.65 12.83
C VAL A 203 -13.71 5.36 12.33
N LEU A 204 -14.26 4.17 12.61
CA LEU A 204 -15.64 3.84 12.24
C LEU A 204 -16.68 4.78 12.87
N ALA A 205 -16.42 5.22 14.11
CA ALA A 205 -17.22 6.22 14.81
C ALA A 205 -17.07 7.65 14.21
N GLY A 206 -16.11 7.86 13.31
CA GLY A 206 -15.88 9.13 12.62
C GLY A 206 -14.90 10.07 13.32
N ASP A 207 -14.12 9.59 14.29
CA ASP A 207 -13.10 10.38 14.99
C ASP A 207 -11.69 9.87 14.66
N GLU A 208 -11.32 9.96 13.37
CA GLU A 208 -9.99 9.60 12.91
C GLU A 208 -8.94 10.64 13.38
N PRO A 209 -7.88 10.18 14.07
CA PRO A 209 -6.76 11.06 14.40
C PRO A 209 -5.95 11.44 13.17
N LEU A 210 -5.70 12.75 13.03
CA LEU A 210 -4.99 13.34 11.89
C LEU A 210 -3.63 12.65 11.64
N ALA A 211 -3.42 12.21 10.40
CA ALA A 211 -2.19 11.58 9.90
C ALA A 211 -1.73 10.27 10.60
N LEU A 212 -2.30 9.89 11.74
CA LEU A 212 -1.86 8.72 12.50
C LEU A 212 -2.09 7.42 11.71
N ILE A 213 -3.25 7.26 11.08
CA ILE A 213 -3.55 6.08 10.26
C ILE A 213 -2.54 5.95 9.10
N ALA A 214 -2.20 7.06 8.46
CA ALA A 214 -1.23 7.05 7.38
C ALA A 214 0.17 6.64 7.86
N LYS A 215 0.57 7.05 9.07
CA LYS A 215 1.85 6.67 9.69
C LYS A 215 1.89 5.20 10.12
N LEU A 216 0.76 4.66 10.55
CA LEU A 216 0.62 3.27 10.99
C LEU A 216 0.16 2.31 9.87
N ALA A 217 0.13 2.77 8.62
CA ALA A 217 -0.55 2.05 7.54
C ALA A 217 0.02 0.65 7.26
N VAL A 218 1.32 0.43 7.48
CA VAL A 218 1.94 -0.90 7.33
C VAL A 218 1.46 -1.83 8.42
N ASP A 219 1.55 -1.40 9.68
CA ASP A 219 1.22 -2.21 10.85
C ASP A 219 -0.29 -2.49 10.96
N LEU A 220 -1.13 -1.54 10.52
CA LEU A 220 -2.58 -1.68 10.53
C LEU A 220 -3.12 -2.52 9.36
N ALA A 221 -2.32 -2.80 8.33
CA ALA A 221 -2.82 -3.41 7.10
C ALA A 221 -3.48 -4.77 7.35
N GLU A 222 -2.87 -5.61 8.20
CA GLU A 222 -3.41 -6.94 8.52
C GLU A 222 -4.71 -6.85 9.33
N LEU A 223 -4.76 -5.96 10.32
CA LEU A 223 -5.97 -5.71 11.11
C LEU A 223 -7.12 -5.24 10.21
N VAL A 224 -6.85 -4.28 9.33
CA VAL A 224 -7.85 -3.79 8.36
C VAL A 224 -8.29 -4.89 7.40
N PHE A 225 -7.37 -5.75 6.94
CA PHE A 225 -7.69 -6.84 6.02
C PHE A 225 -8.71 -7.82 6.63
N TYR A 226 -8.56 -8.18 7.90
CA TYR A 226 -9.45 -9.10 8.60
C TYR A 226 -10.63 -8.43 9.32
N HIS A 227 -10.71 -7.09 9.29
CA HIS A 227 -11.76 -6.37 9.99
C HIS A 227 -13.17 -6.69 9.43
N PRO A 228 -14.15 -7.08 10.26
CA PRO A 228 -15.50 -7.45 9.77
C PRO A 228 -16.21 -6.34 9.00
N ARG A 229 -15.93 -5.07 9.36
CA ARG A 229 -16.51 -3.87 8.74
C ARG A 229 -15.53 -3.16 7.78
N ARG A 230 -14.58 -3.89 7.17
CA ARG A 230 -13.56 -3.33 6.24
C ARG A 230 -14.15 -2.43 5.15
N ALA A 231 -15.28 -2.84 4.57
CA ALA A 231 -15.94 -2.05 3.52
C ALA A 231 -16.40 -0.67 4.02
N GLU A 232 -16.90 -0.59 5.26
CA GLU A 232 -17.34 0.66 5.88
C GLU A 232 -16.15 1.54 6.29
N LEU A 233 -15.04 0.94 6.75
CA LEU A 233 -13.82 1.65 7.13
C LEU A 233 -13.34 2.59 6.02
N TRP A 234 -13.35 2.13 4.77
CA TRP A 234 -12.92 2.97 3.65
C TRP A 234 -13.76 4.23 3.44
N GLY A 235 -15.02 4.25 3.88
CA GLY A 235 -15.89 5.42 3.81
C GLY A 235 -15.67 6.41 4.95
N LYS A 236 -14.99 5.98 6.02
CA LYS A 236 -14.70 6.80 7.21
C LYS A 236 -13.27 7.31 7.25
N LEU A 237 -12.38 6.60 6.59
CA LEU A 237 -10.98 6.99 6.47
C LEU A 237 -10.82 8.30 5.69
N SER A 238 -9.89 9.12 6.19
CA SER A 238 -9.37 10.29 5.52
C SER A 238 -8.71 9.92 4.20
N VAL A 239 -8.53 10.90 3.32
CA VAL A 239 -7.87 10.68 2.03
C VAL A 239 -6.45 10.16 2.23
N ASP A 240 -5.71 10.72 3.17
CA ASP A 240 -4.33 10.32 3.48
C ASP A 240 -4.28 8.90 4.07
N GLY A 241 -5.13 8.61 5.05
CA GLY A 241 -5.23 7.29 5.67
C GLY A 241 -5.61 6.21 4.66
N SER A 242 -6.61 6.47 3.81
CA SER A 242 -7.03 5.53 2.76
C SER A 242 -5.94 5.34 1.70
N THR A 243 -5.23 6.40 1.31
CA THR A 243 -4.17 6.34 0.29
C THR A 243 -2.96 5.55 0.79
N ALA A 244 -2.62 5.67 2.07
CA ALA A 244 -1.53 4.94 2.69
C ALA A 244 -1.89 3.46 2.95
N LEU A 245 -3.12 3.16 3.41
CA LEU A 245 -3.54 1.79 3.76
C LEU A 245 -3.81 0.90 2.55
N LEU A 246 -4.53 1.40 1.54
CA LEU A 246 -5.02 0.58 0.43
C LEU A 246 -3.93 -0.25 -0.28
N PRO A 247 -2.73 0.30 -0.56
CA PRO A 247 -1.66 -0.48 -1.18
C PRO A 247 -1.21 -1.67 -0.30
N ASN A 248 -1.11 -1.49 1.01
CA ASN A 248 -0.65 -2.53 1.93
C ASN A 248 -1.72 -3.64 2.06
N VAL A 249 -2.99 -3.26 2.20
CA VAL A 249 -4.10 -4.22 2.27
C VAL A 249 -4.27 -4.97 0.93
N ALA A 250 -4.04 -4.30 -0.19
CA ALA A 250 -4.03 -4.94 -1.51
C ALA A 250 -2.90 -5.98 -1.62
N ASP A 251 -1.71 -5.73 -1.06
CA ASP A 251 -0.61 -6.69 -1.07
C ASP A 251 -0.95 -7.95 -0.26
N ILE A 252 -1.62 -7.81 0.87
CA ILE A 252 -2.12 -8.95 1.66
C ILE A 252 -3.11 -9.78 0.83
N LEU A 253 -4.10 -9.13 0.20
CA LEU A 253 -5.09 -9.83 -0.64
C LEU A 253 -4.42 -10.56 -1.82
N ILE A 254 -3.48 -9.90 -2.49
CA ILE A 254 -2.69 -10.48 -3.58
C ILE A 254 -1.89 -11.68 -3.07
N GLY A 255 -1.28 -11.57 -1.89
CA GLY A 255 -0.59 -12.66 -1.21
C GLY A 255 -1.49 -13.88 -1.00
N GLN A 256 -2.71 -13.70 -0.49
CA GLN A 256 -3.67 -14.79 -0.31
C GLN A 256 -4.07 -15.45 -1.64
N CYS A 257 -4.29 -14.66 -2.68
CA CYS A 257 -4.56 -15.19 -4.03
C CYS A 257 -3.37 -16.01 -4.55
N ASN A 258 -2.14 -15.51 -4.38
CA ASN A 258 -0.92 -16.20 -4.81
C ASN A 258 -0.67 -17.50 -4.03
N ALA A 259 -1.06 -17.54 -2.76
CA ALA A 259 -1.04 -18.75 -1.94
C ALA A 259 -2.07 -19.81 -2.41
N GLY A 260 -3.00 -19.46 -3.31
CA GLY A 260 -4.05 -20.35 -3.80
C GLY A 260 -5.27 -20.40 -2.89
N GLN A 261 -5.43 -19.44 -1.99
CA GLN A 261 -6.64 -19.34 -1.20
C GLN A 261 -7.81 -18.88 -2.07
N THR A 262 -9.00 -19.41 -1.79
CA THR A 262 -10.22 -18.94 -2.45
C THR A 262 -10.66 -17.65 -1.79
N VAL A 263 -10.58 -16.54 -2.52
CA VAL A 263 -10.95 -15.22 -2.00
C VAL A 263 -12.16 -14.64 -2.73
N ALA A 264 -13.17 -14.23 -1.96
CA ALA A 264 -14.33 -13.53 -2.48
C ALA A 264 -13.96 -12.17 -3.10
N MET A 265 -14.81 -11.65 -3.98
CA MET A 265 -14.59 -10.34 -4.59
C MET A 265 -14.52 -9.26 -3.50
N PRO A 266 -13.43 -8.49 -3.42
CA PRO A 266 -13.33 -7.40 -2.46
C PRO A 266 -14.24 -6.23 -2.85
N GLU A 267 -14.53 -5.37 -1.88
CA GLU A 267 -15.23 -4.11 -2.07
C GLU A 267 -14.52 -3.18 -3.07
N PRO A 268 -15.25 -2.25 -3.73
CA PRO A 268 -14.74 -1.52 -4.89
C PRO A 268 -13.40 -0.81 -4.70
N LYS A 269 -13.18 -0.15 -3.56
CA LYS A 269 -11.92 0.58 -3.29
C LYS A 269 -10.71 -0.35 -3.25
N LEU A 270 -10.82 -1.49 -2.56
CA LEU A 270 -9.75 -2.49 -2.50
C LEU A 270 -9.58 -3.19 -3.86
N LEU A 271 -10.67 -3.50 -4.57
CA LEU A 271 -10.61 -4.06 -5.92
C LEU A 271 -9.83 -3.14 -6.88
N THR A 272 -10.10 -1.83 -6.87
CA THR A 272 -9.38 -0.87 -7.70
C THR A 272 -7.88 -0.84 -7.39
N ALA A 273 -7.51 -0.89 -6.11
CA ALA A 273 -6.10 -0.93 -5.70
C ALA A 273 -5.38 -2.20 -6.21
N VAL A 274 -6.04 -3.35 -6.08
CA VAL A 274 -5.53 -4.65 -6.54
C VAL A 274 -5.36 -4.68 -8.06
N VAL A 275 -6.36 -4.21 -8.80
CA VAL A 275 -6.30 -4.10 -10.28
C VAL A 275 -5.19 -3.15 -10.72
N SER A 276 -5.03 -2.01 -10.04
CA SER A 276 -3.94 -1.06 -10.32
C SER A 276 -2.57 -1.71 -10.14
N LYS A 277 -2.38 -2.48 -9.06
CA LYS A 277 -1.14 -3.22 -8.81
C LYS A 277 -0.91 -4.34 -9.81
N ALA A 278 -1.93 -5.13 -10.14
CA ALA A 278 -1.84 -6.19 -11.14
C ALA A 278 -1.39 -5.64 -12.50
N ARG A 279 -1.96 -4.51 -12.93
CA ARG A 279 -1.58 -3.81 -14.17
C ARG A 279 -0.16 -3.29 -14.17
N LYS A 280 0.35 -2.82 -13.03
CA LYS A 280 1.72 -2.30 -12.89
C LYS A 280 2.77 -3.42 -12.84
N ASN A 281 2.51 -4.48 -12.08
CA ASN A 281 3.54 -5.46 -11.69
C ASN A 281 3.39 -6.84 -12.35
N ARG A 282 2.41 -7.00 -13.25
CA ARG A 282 1.98 -8.28 -13.85
C ARG A 282 1.41 -9.24 -12.79
N PRO A 283 0.17 -9.74 -12.94
CA PRO A 283 -0.40 -10.65 -11.95
C PRO A 283 0.21 -12.04 -12.07
N SER A 284 0.27 -12.76 -10.94
CA SER A 284 0.44 -14.22 -10.99
C SER A 284 -0.75 -14.87 -11.71
N VAL A 285 -0.60 -16.11 -12.19
CA VAL A 285 -1.71 -16.80 -12.86
C VAL A 285 -2.90 -17.03 -11.92
N LYS A 286 -2.66 -17.21 -10.61
CA LYS A 286 -3.70 -17.36 -9.59
C LYS A 286 -4.44 -16.05 -9.33
N LEU A 287 -3.72 -14.93 -9.20
CA LEU A 287 -4.34 -13.61 -9.13
C LEU A 287 -5.13 -13.31 -10.40
N PHE A 288 -4.60 -13.67 -11.57
CA PHE A 288 -5.29 -13.49 -12.84
C PHE A 288 -6.62 -14.28 -12.89
N ALA A 289 -6.62 -15.54 -12.47
CA ALA A 289 -7.86 -16.31 -12.35
C ALA A 289 -8.85 -15.70 -11.35
N ALA A 290 -8.38 -15.14 -10.23
CA ALA A 290 -9.23 -14.43 -9.28
C ALA A 290 -9.87 -13.18 -9.92
N LEU A 291 -9.09 -12.36 -10.63
CA LEU A 291 -9.57 -11.16 -11.34
C LEU A 291 -10.66 -11.51 -12.38
N LEU A 292 -10.48 -12.60 -13.12
CA LEU A 292 -11.49 -13.09 -14.06
C LEU A 292 -12.76 -13.58 -13.35
N SER A 293 -12.60 -14.27 -12.22
CA SER A 293 -13.73 -14.74 -11.40
C SER A 293 -14.54 -13.59 -10.81
N TRP A 294 -13.86 -12.49 -10.43
CA TRP A 294 -14.49 -11.24 -9.99
C TRP A 294 -15.05 -10.40 -11.15
N ARG A 295 -14.98 -10.90 -12.40
CA ARG A 295 -15.48 -10.23 -13.60
C ARG A 295 -14.88 -8.83 -13.80
N VAL A 296 -13.60 -8.67 -13.47
CA VAL A 296 -12.87 -7.43 -13.77
C VAL A 296 -12.87 -7.20 -15.29
N SER A 297 -13.18 -5.98 -15.71
CA SER A 297 -13.13 -5.60 -17.12
C SER A 297 -11.68 -5.57 -17.60
N LEU A 298 -11.29 -6.60 -18.34
CA LEU A 298 -10.01 -6.75 -19.01
C LEU A 298 -10.24 -6.75 -20.53
N ASP A 299 -9.33 -6.14 -21.27
CA ASP A 299 -9.31 -6.29 -22.71
C ASP A 299 -8.49 -7.54 -23.12
N GLU A 300 -8.75 -8.05 -24.32
CA GLU A 300 -8.08 -9.25 -24.82
C GLU A 300 -6.55 -9.07 -24.93
N GLN A 301 -6.06 -7.87 -25.24
CA GLN A 301 -4.63 -7.62 -25.39
C GLN A 301 -3.92 -7.67 -24.04
N GLU A 302 -4.53 -7.14 -22.98
CA GLU A 302 -4.09 -7.27 -21.58
C GLU A 302 -3.95 -8.75 -21.20
N VAL A 303 -4.98 -9.55 -21.50
CA VAL A 303 -5.00 -11.01 -21.25
C VAL A 303 -3.89 -11.74 -22.01
N VAL A 304 -3.73 -11.48 -23.32
CA VAL A 304 -2.66 -12.09 -24.13
C VAL A 304 -1.27 -11.74 -23.59
N THR A 305 -1.10 -10.50 -23.13
CA THR A 305 0.16 -10.03 -22.56
C THR A 305 0.49 -10.76 -21.26
N TRP A 306 -0.49 -10.93 -20.37
CA TRP A 306 -0.30 -11.67 -19.12
C TRP A 306 -0.05 -13.15 -19.36
N LEU A 307 -0.82 -13.80 -20.23
CA LEU A 307 -0.62 -15.21 -20.61
C LEU A 307 0.79 -15.46 -21.16
N SER A 308 1.35 -14.50 -21.90
CA SER A 308 2.70 -14.60 -22.45
C SER A 308 3.81 -14.64 -21.39
N CYS A 309 3.51 -14.28 -20.14
CA CYS A 309 4.48 -14.29 -19.05
C CYS A 309 4.48 -15.59 -18.24
N TYR A 310 3.52 -16.49 -18.45
CA TYR A 310 3.38 -17.71 -17.65
C TYR A 310 4.09 -18.90 -18.28
N SER A 311 4.60 -19.78 -17.42
CA SER A 311 5.19 -21.07 -17.75
C SER A 311 4.22 -22.22 -17.42
N GLY A 312 4.48 -23.43 -17.91
CA GLY A 312 3.63 -24.58 -17.61
C GLY A 312 3.54 -24.96 -16.13
N ARG A 313 4.52 -24.55 -15.30
CA ARG A 313 4.56 -24.88 -13.87
C ARG A 313 3.72 -23.96 -12.99
N ASP A 314 3.27 -22.83 -13.54
CA ASP A 314 2.52 -21.84 -12.76
C ASP A 314 1.05 -22.28 -12.56
N TRP A 315 0.58 -23.21 -13.38
CA TRP A 315 -0.83 -23.58 -13.49
C TRP A 315 -1.22 -24.69 -12.52
N ASP A 316 -2.42 -24.57 -11.96
CA ASP A 316 -3.15 -25.64 -11.31
C ASP A 316 -4.49 -25.87 -12.01
N THR A 317 -5.15 -26.98 -11.70
CA THR A 317 -6.43 -27.40 -12.31
C THR A 317 -7.53 -26.35 -12.17
N ALA A 318 -7.63 -25.70 -11.00
CA ALA A 318 -8.68 -24.72 -10.72
C ALA A 318 -8.46 -23.45 -11.55
N THR A 319 -7.25 -22.92 -11.52
CA THR A 319 -6.78 -21.76 -12.27
C THR A 319 -6.97 -21.97 -13.78
N ALA A 320 -6.56 -23.13 -14.30
CA ALA A 320 -6.71 -23.48 -15.71
C ALA A 320 -8.17 -23.47 -16.17
N THR A 321 -9.04 -24.08 -15.38
CA THR A 321 -10.47 -24.17 -15.69
C THR A 321 -11.13 -22.80 -15.72
N VAL A 322 -10.81 -21.95 -14.73
CA VAL A 322 -11.35 -20.57 -14.64
C VAL A 322 -10.90 -19.74 -15.85
N ILE A 323 -9.60 -19.74 -16.14
CA ILE A 323 -9.05 -18.94 -17.25
C ILE A 323 -9.62 -19.42 -18.59
N GLY A 324 -9.62 -20.73 -18.86
CA GLY A 324 -10.15 -21.28 -20.10
C GLY A 324 -11.63 -20.94 -20.32
N LYS A 325 -12.47 -21.09 -19.30
CA LYS A 325 -13.89 -20.71 -19.37
C LYS A 325 -14.09 -19.21 -19.60
N ALA A 326 -13.28 -18.36 -18.95
CA ALA A 326 -13.39 -16.92 -19.12
C ALA A 326 -12.99 -16.49 -20.54
N VAL A 327 -11.90 -17.02 -21.09
CA VAL A 327 -11.47 -16.77 -22.48
C VAL A 327 -12.54 -17.19 -23.48
N SER A 328 -13.11 -18.39 -23.29
CA SER A 328 -14.19 -18.93 -24.12
C SER A 328 -15.45 -18.05 -24.06
N SER A 329 -15.91 -17.71 -22.86
CA SER A 329 -17.13 -16.92 -22.64
C SER A 329 -17.04 -15.51 -23.24
N ASN A 330 -15.85 -14.90 -23.21
CA ASN A 330 -15.61 -13.59 -23.81
C ASN A 330 -15.24 -13.65 -25.31
N ARG A 331 -15.18 -14.84 -25.90
CA ARG A 331 -14.80 -15.09 -27.31
C ARG A 331 -13.43 -14.49 -27.69
N TRP A 332 -12.49 -14.52 -26.77
CA TRP A 332 -11.13 -14.00 -26.98
C TRP A 332 -10.26 -14.97 -27.78
N LYS A 333 -10.37 -14.88 -29.11
CA LYS A 333 -9.64 -15.76 -30.04
C LYS A 333 -8.12 -15.69 -29.89
N ARG A 334 -7.53 -14.50 -29.75
CA ARG A 334 -6.07 -14.35 -29.60
C ARG A 334 -5.57 -14.92 -28.28
N ALA A 335 -6.38 -14.81 -27.22
CA ALA A 335 -6.07 -15.44 -25.95
C ALA A 335 -6.15 -16.98 -26.05
N ALA A 336 -7.15 -17.52 -26.76
CA ALA A 336 -7.26 -18.96 -27.03
C ALA A 336 -6.07 -19.49 -27.83
N ASP A 337 -5.65 -18.78 -28.89
CA ASP A 337 -4.43 -19.10 -29.66
C ASP A 337 -3.19 -19.12 -28.76
N LYS A 338 -3.10 -18.15 -27.84
CA LYS A 338 -1.98 -18.07 -26.91
C LYS A 338 -1.97 -19.22 -25.90
N LEU A 339 -3.14 -19.62 -25.38
CA LEU A 339 -3.26 -20.80 -24.52
C LEU A 339 -2.84 -22.08 -25.26
N PHE A 340 -3.27 -22.23 -26.51
CA PHE A 340 -2.86 -23.33 -27.37
C PHE A 340 -1.34 -23.38 -27.55
N ASP A 341 -0.70 -22.24 -27.83
CA ASP A 341 0.76 -22.15 -27.95
C ASP A 341 1.49 -22.55 -26.66
N LEU A 342 0.98 -22.11 -25.51
CA LEU A 342 1.53 -22.50 -24.21
C LEU A 342 1.39 -24.01 -23.99
N TYR A 343 0.22 -24.58 -24.29
CA TYR A 343 0.00 -26.03 -24.20
C TYR A 343 0.92 -26.79 -25.15
N LYS A 344 1.05 -26.37 -26.42
CA LYS A 344 1.90 -27.01 -27.42
C LYS A 344 3.36 -27.10 -26.97
N ARG A 345 3.87 -26.08 -26.27
CA ARG A 345 5.24 -26.02 -25.75
C ARG A 345 5.44 -26.85 -24.48
N ASN A 346 4.52 -26.77 -23.53
CA ASN A 346 4.71 -27.35 -22.19
C ASN A 346 4.09 -28.74 -22.03
N LYS A 347 2.99 -29.03 -22.75
CA LYS A 347 2.23 -30.28 -22.72
C LYS A 347 1.81 -30.73 -21.31
N THR A 348 1.41 -29.79 -20.46
CA THR A 348 0.89 -30.09 -19.12
C THR A 348 -0.61 -30.36 -19.15
N TYR A 349 -1.09 -31.18 -18.22
CA TYR A 349 -2.51 -31.55 -18.11
C TYR A 349 -3.39 -30.32 -17.86
N GLU A 350 -2.94 -29.42 -16.99
CA GLU A 350 -3.63 -28.20 -16.58
C GLU A 350 -3.85 -27.27 -17.78
N LEU A 351 -2.81 -27.02 -18.58
CA LEU A 351 -2.93 -26.23 -19.81
C LEU A 351 -3.86 -26.90 -20.83
N GLY A 352 -3.89 -28.24 -20.87
CA GLY A 352 -4.85 -29.01 -21.66
C GLY A 352 -6.29 -28.66 -21.31
N LEU A 353 -6.63 -28.60 -20.01
CA LEU A 353 -7.97 -28.21 -19.54
C LEU A 353 -8.37 -26.79 -19.94
N ALA A 354 -7.43 -25.85 -19.85
CA ALA A 354 -7.68 -24.46 -20.24
C ALA A 354 -7.98 -24.34 -21.74
N VAL A 355 -7.22 -25.04 -22.58
CA VAL A 355 -7.39 -25.05 -24.04
C VAL A 355 -8.64 -25.83 -24.45
N ASP A 356 -8.97 -26.93 -23.77
CA ASP A 356 -10.19 -27.70 -23.99
C ASP A 356 -11.46 -26.85 -23.80
N SER A 357 -11.42 -25.88 -22.89
CA SER A 357 -12.53 -24.94 -22.69
C SER A 357 -12.72 -23.97 -23.87
N CYS A 358 -11.71 -23.85 -24.74
CA CYS A 358 -11.65 -22.88 -25.84
C CYS A 358 -11.81 -23.52 -27.23
N GLN A 359 -12.23 -24.78 -27.35
CA GLN A 359 -12.27 -25.52 -28.62
C GLN A 359 -12.99 -24.76 -29.76
N ASP A 360 -14.08 -24.06 -29.46
CA ASP A 360 -14.86 -23.31 -30.45
C ASP A 360 -14.15 -22.06 -31.01
N LEU A 361 -13.09 -21.59 -30.33
CA LEU A 361 -12.31 -20.43 -30.75
C LEU A 361 -11.07 -20.82 -31.56
N LEU A 362 -10.67 -22.09 -31.53
CA LEU A 362 -9.49 -22.58 -32.19
C LEU A 362 -9.73 -22.78 -33.69
N SER A 363 -8.69 -22.54 -34.48
CA SER A 363 -8.68 -22.92 -35.90
C SER A 363 -8.80 -24.44 -36.05
N ILE A 364 -9.29 -24.87 -37.22
CA ILE A 364 -9.45 -26.29 -37.56
C ILE A 364 -8.14 -27.07 -37.36
N LEU A 365 -7.00 -26.49 -37.75
CA LEU A 365 -5.68 -27.11 -37.59
C LEU A 365 -5.26 -27.25 -36.14
N GLN A 366 -5.49 -26.25 -35.30
CA GLN A 366 -5.21 -26.32 -33.86
C GLN A 366 -6.10 -27.38 -33.19
N SER A 367 -7.39 -27.40 -33.54
CA SER A 367 -8.34 -28.40 -33.03
C SER A 367 -7.94 -29.82 -33.40
N ILE A 368 -7.55 -30.06 -34.66
CA ILE A 368 -7.01 -31.36 -35.08
C ILE A 368 -5.72 -31.66 -34.33
N TRP A 369 -4.80 -30.69 -34.21
CA TRP A 369 -3.56 -30.91 -33.47
C TRP A 369 -3.80 -31.34 -32.03
N LEU A 370 -4.76 -30.73 -31.33
CA LEU A 370 -5.18 -31.13 -29.99
C LEU A 370 -5.73 -32.56 -29.97
N SER A 371 -6.66 -32.91 -30.85
CA SER A 371 -7.26 -34.25 -30.86
C SER A 371 -6.23 -35.39 -30.92
N PHE A 372 -5.10 -35.16 -31.59
CA PHE A 372 -4.03 -36.16 -31.75
C PHE A 372 -2.91 -36.05 -30.69
N ASN A 373 -2.77 -34.90 -30.02
CA ASN A 373 -1.66 -34.63 -29.08
C ASN A 373 -2.14 -34.29 -27.65
N HIS A 374 -3.42 -34.48 -27.35
CA HIS A 374 -3.94 -34.24 -26.01
C HIS A 374 -3.38 -35.27 -25.02
N VAL A 375 -2.89 -34.81 -23.85
CA VAL A 375 -2.29 -35.71 -22.84
C VAL A 375 -3.29 -36.77 -22.33
N SER A 376 -4.58 -36.45 -22.32
CA SER A 376 -5.63 -37.29 -21.70
C SER A 376 -6.66 -37.86 -22.69
N ARG A 377 -6.47 -37.69 -24.01
CA ARG A 377 -7.42 -38.20 -25.01
C ARG A 377 -6.69 -38.91 -26.15
N SER A 378 -7.27 -40.00 -26.63
CA SER A 378 -6.86 -40.65 -27.88
C SER A 378 -7.73 -40.14 -29.03
N PRO A 379 -7.17 -39.95 -30.24
CA PRO A 379 -7.93 -39.48 -31.39
C PRO A 379 -9.03 -40.48 -31.77
N SER A 380 -10.23 -39.96 -31.97
CA SER A 380 -11.41 -40.72 -32.38
C SER A 380 -11.47 -40.91 -33.91
N HIS A 381 -12.41 -41.74 -34.38
CA HIS A 381 -12.71 -41.84 -35.81
C HIS A 381 -13.11 -40.49 -36.43
N LEU A 382 -13.85 -39.66 -35.69
CA LEU A 382 -14.26 -38.33 -36.15
C LEU A 382 -13.06 -37.39 -36.34
N ASP A 383 -12.03 -37.52 -35.51
CA ASP A 383 -10.80 -36.74 -35.64
C ASP A 383 -10.00 -37.14 -36.88
N ARG A 384 -10.01 -38.43 -37.22
CA ARG A 384 -9.42 -38.93 -38.47
C ARG A 384 -10.17 -38.40 -39.69
N ASP A 385 -11.50 -38.41 -39.68
CA ASP A 385 -12.31 -37.87 -40.78
C ASP A 385 -12.11 -36.36 -40.97
N ARG A 386 -11.84 -35.63 -39.89
CA ARG A 386 -11.45 -34.21 -39.96
C ARG A 386 -10.07 -34.02 -40.59
N LEU A 387 -9.09 -34.85 -40.22
CA LEU A 387 -7.75 -34.82 -40.81
C LEU A 387 -7.79 -35.11 -42.32
N ILE A 388 -8.56 -36.12 -42.75
CA ILE A 388 -8.74 -36.44 -44.18
C ILE A 388 -9.29 -35.23 -44.94
N ARG A 389 -10.33 -34.59 -44.40
CA ARG A 389 -10.94 -33.40 -45.03
C ARG A 389 -9.94 -32.25 -45.17
N VAL A 390 -9.15 -31.97 -44.15
CA VAL A 390 -8.15 -30.89 -44.22
C VAL A 390 -7.06 -31.17 -45.25
N VAL A 391 -6.56 -32.42 -45.33
CA VAL A 391 -5.58 -32.80 -46.36
C VAL A 391 -6.19 -32.66 -47.76
N ALA A 392 -7.44 -33.07 -47.93
CA ALA A 392 -8.16 -32.93 -49.19
C ALA A 392 -8.36 -31.46 -49.60
N ASP A 393 -8.81 -30.61 -48.67
CA ASP A 393 -9.02 -29.19 -48.92
C ASP A 393 -7.71 -28.47 -49.27
N LEU A 394 -6.62 -28.77 -48.57
CA LEU A 394 -5.30 -28.24 -48.89
C LEU A 394 -4.82 -28.71 -50.27
N GLY A 395 -5.00 -29.99 -50.59
CA GLY A 395 -4.66 -30.53 -51.91
C GLY A 395 -5.45 -29.87 -53.02
N ALA A 396 -6.77 -29.73 -52.86
CA ALA A 396 -7.65 -29.08 -53.84
C ALA A 396 -7.30 -27.62 -54.07
N ASN A 397 -6.84 -26.91 -53.03
CA ASN A 397 -6.45 -25.50 -53.14
C ASN A 397 -5.04 -25.31 -53.72
N ILE A 398 -4.09 -26.18 -53.37
CA ILE A 398 -2.68 -26.05 -53.78
C ILE A 398 -2.45 -26.62 -55.19
N ALA A 399 -3.12 -27.73 -55.50
CA ALA A 399 -2.87 -28.55 -56.68
C ALA A 399 -4.20 -29.10 -57.25
N PRO A 400 -5.14 -28.24 -57.70
CA PRO A 400 -6.47 -28.65 -58.14
C PRO A 400 -6.44 -29.63 -59.32
N ASP A 401 -5.52 -29.44 -60.27
CA ASP A 401 -5.43 -30.21 -61.51
C ASP A 401 -4.29 -31.24 -61.53
N GLU A 402 -3.45 -31.25 -60.50
CA GLU A 402 -2.23 -32.08 -60.46
C GLU A 402 -2.40 -33.38 -59.65
N LEU A 403 -3.60 -33.66 -59.12
CA LEU A 403 -3.89 -34.82 -58.27
C LEU A 403 -3.39 -36.15 -58.87
N ASP A 404 -3.64 -36.40 -60.16
CA ASP A 404 -3.23 -37.63 -60.84
C ASP A 404 -1.70 -37.83 -60.77
N SER A 405 -0.95 -36.75 -61.00
CA SER A 405 0.51 -36.77 -61.00
C SER A 405 1.07 -36.93 -59.59
N ILE A 406 0.45 -36.26 -58.60
CA ILE A 406 0.81 -36.35 -57.19
C ILE A 406 0.55 -37.77 -56.68
N TRP A 407 -0.58 -38.36 -57.04
CA TRP A 407 -0.95 -39.72 -56.64
C TRP A 407 0.02 -40.78 -57.17
N GLU A 408 0.45 -40.66 -58.42
CA GLU A 408 1.46 -41.57 -59.00
C GLU A 408 2.83 -41.41 -58.35
N ARG A 409 3.29 -40.18 -58.08
CA ARG A 409 4.56 -39.92 -57.37
C ARG A 409 4.53 -40.42 -55.92
N ALA A 410 3.38 -40.32 -55.26
CA ALA A 410 3.12 -40.91 -53.96
C ALA A 410 3.08 -42.45 -53.97
N GLY A 411 3.22 -43.10 -55.14
CA GLY A 411 3.28 -44.56 -55.30
C GLY A 411 1.94 -45.24 -55.59
N GLY A 412 0.88 -44.46 -55.80
CA GLY A 412 -0.44 -44.94 -56.19
C GLY A 412 -0.55 -45.23 -57.69
N LYS A 413 -1.62 -45.92 -58.11
CA LYS A 413 -1.91 -46.17 -59.53
C LYS A 413 -3.04 -45.27 -60.00
N LYS A 414 -2.83 -44.47 -61.05
CA LYS A 414 -3.84 -43.51 -61.57
C LYS A 414 -5.23 -44.10 -61.82
N LYS A 415 -5.32 -45.37 -62.24
CA LYS A 415 -6.60 -46.09 -62.43
C LYS A 415 -7.47 -46.22 -61.16
N GLN A 416 -6.91 -45.94 -59.99
CA GLN A 416 -7.61 -45.96 -58.71
C GLN A 416 -8.39 -44.66 -58.46
N LEU A 417 -8.01 -43.56 -59.12
CA LEU A 417 -8.67 -42.27 -58.97
C LEU A 417 -9.91 -42.17 -59.84
N THR A 418 -10.90 -41.43 -59.37
CA THR A 418 -12.07 -41.04 -60.16
C THR A 418 -11.68 -40.02 -61.22
N SER A 419 -12.20 -40.22 -62.44
CA SER A 419 -11.91 -39.42 -63.63
C SER A 419 -12.84 -38.22 -63.83
N GLY A 420 -13.84 -38.05 -62.96
CA GLY A 420 -14.78 -36.92 -62.99
C GLY A 420 -15.03 -36.34 -61.60
N GLY A 421 -15.54 -35.09 -61.55
CA GLY A 421 -15.84 -34.37 -60.31
C GLY A 421 -15.05 -33.06 -60.18
N THR A 422 -15.42 -32.24 -59.19
CA THR A 422 -14.66 -31.03 -58.85
C THR A 422 -13.35 -31.41 -58.15
N PRO A 423 -12.30 -30.56 -58.20
CA PRO A 423 -11.04 -30.83 -57.51
C PRO A 423 -11.24 -31.21 -56.04
N THR A 424 -12.12 -30.52 -55.31
CA THR A 424 -12.44 -30.80 -53.90
C THR A 424 -12.94 -32.23 -53.69
N VAL A 425 -13.87 -32.71 -54.52
CA VAL A 425 -14.43 -34.07 -54.39
C VAL A 425 -13.36 -35.11 -54.72
N ARG A 426 -12.60 -34.89 -55.80
CA ARG A 426 -11.53 -35.81 -56.22
C ARG A 426 -10.44 -35.93 -55.15
N TRP A 427 -10.03 -34.81 -54.55
CA TRP A 427 -9.07 -34.80 -53.45
C TRP A 427 -9.62 -35.45 -52.17
N GLN A 428 -10.92 -35.29 -51.88
CA GLN A 428 -11.55 -35.92 -50.72
C GLN A 428 -11.61 -37.44 -50.84
N GLU A 429 -11.95 -37.95 -52.03
CA GLU A 429 -11.92 -39.39 -52.33
C GLU A 429 -10.49 -39.93 -52.27
N ALA A 430 -9.53 -39.26 -52.91
CA ALA A 430 -8.13 -39.66 -52.89
C ALA A 430 -7.54 -39.69 -51.47
N ALA A 431 -7.79 -38.66 -50.66
CA ALA A 431 -7.36 -38.61 -49.26
C ALA A 431 -7.99 -39.74 -48.44
N SER A 432 -9.28 -40.04 -48.66
CA SER A 432 -9.97 -41.15 -48.01
C SER A 432 -9.34 -42.50 -48.37
N MET A 433 -9.05 -42.73 -49.66
CA MET A 433 -8.40 -43.94 -50.16
C MET A 433 -6.98 -44.09 -49.60
N ALA A 434 -6.20 -43.01 -49.56
CA ALA A 434 -4.88 -42.99 -48.94
C ALA A 434 -4.97 -43.39 -47.47
N ASN A 435 -5.90 -42.82 -46.71
CA ASN A 435 -6.10 -43.18 -45.30
C ASN A 435 -6.55 -44.64 -45.10
N GLN A 436 -7.22 -45.24 -46.08
CA GLN A 436 -7.63 -46.66 -46.08
C GLN A 436 -6.51 -47.62 -46.52
N GLY A 437 -5.30 -47.13 -46.78
CA GLY A 437 -4.13 -47.97 -47.11
C GLY A 437 -3.86 -48.14 -48.60
N ALA A 438 -4.47 -47.33 -49.47
CA ALA A 438 -4.13 -47.34 -50.90
C ALA A 438 -2.70 -46.85 -51.19
N LEU A 439 -2.10 -46.10 -50.24
CA LEU A 439 -0.71 -45.63 -50.26
C LEU A 439 0.05 -46.20 -49.05
N LYS A 440 1.36 -46.37 -49.20
CA LYS A 440 2.22 -47.07 -48.21
C LYS A 440 2.25 -46.37 -46.84
N ASN A 441 2.36 -45.04 -46.81
CA ASN A 441 2.29 -44.21 -45.59
C ASN A 441 0.96 -43.44 -45.50
N GLY A 442 -0.06 -43.86 -46.26
CA GLY A 442 -1.38 -43.25 -46.30
C GLY A 442 -1.36 -41.77 -46.63
N LEU A 443 -2.03 -40.95 -45.80
CA LEU A 443 -2.08 -39.49 -45.98
C LEU A 443 -0.69 -38.83 -45.97
N GLY A 444 0.30 -39.45 -45.32
CA GLY A 444 1.65 -38.91 -45.24
C GLY A 444 2.33 -38.76 -46.61
N ASP A 445 2.10 -39.71 -47.52
CA ASP A 445 2.68 -39.66 -48.87
C ASP A 445 2.08 -38.51 -49.69
N LEU A 446 0.78 -38.25 -49.57
CA LEU A 446 0.12 -37.11 -50.23
C LEU A 446 0.63 -35.76 -49.71
N VAL A 447 0.76 -35.63 -48.39
CA VAL A 447 1.24 -34.40 -47.76
C VAL A 447 2.69 -34.12 -48.13
N LYS A 448 3.53 -35.16 -48.22
CA LYS A 448 4.92 -35.03 -48.66
C LYS A 448 5.02 -34.46 -50.07
N GLU A 449 4.27 -35.01 -51.03
CA GLU A 449 4.25 -34.52 -52.41
C GLU A 449 3.71 -33.08 -52.51
N LEU A 450 2.68 -32.74 -51.73
CA LEU A 450 2.18 -31.37 -51.65
C LEU A 450 3.21 -30.39 -51.09
N ARG A 451 4.06 -30.84 -50.15
CA ARG A 451 5.17 -30.02 -49.62
C ARG A 451 6.25 -29.75 -50.65
N GLU A 452 6.51 -30.65 -51.59
CA GLU A 452 7.48 -30.42 -52.66
C GLU A 452 7.01 -29.29 -53.60
N ILE A 453 5.69 -29.17 -53.82
CA ILE A 453 5.09 -28.09 -54.61
C ILE A 453 5.11 -26.75 -53.85
N ARG A 454 4.82 -26.78 -52.53
CA ARG A 454 4.80 -25.59 -51.67
C ARG A 454 5.64 -25.78 -50.39
N VAL A 455 6.95 -25.69 -50.55
CA VAL A 455 7.96 -25.95 -49.50
C VAL A 455 7.73 -25.15 -48.20
N HIS A 456 7.28 -23.91 -48.32
CA HIS A 456 7.10 -22.98 -47.19
C HIS A 456 5.65 -22.88 -46.67
N ASN A 457 4.74 -23.77 -47.06
CA ASN A 457 3.38 -23.76 -46.52
C ASN A 457 3.36 -24.27 -45.06
N PRO A 458 2.96 -23.45 -44.07
CA PRO A 458 3.02 -23.82 -42.65
C PRO A 458 1.99 -24.90 -42.27
N ASP A 459 0.85 -24.97 -42.96
CA ASP A 459 -0.23 -25.93 -42.67
C ASP A 459 0.18 -27.34 -43.09
N LEU A 460 0.80 -27.48 -44.26
CA LEU A 460 1.37 -28.75 -44.71
C LEU A 460 2.48 -29.25 -43.77
N GLN A 461 3.34 -28.35 -43.28
CA GLN A 461 4.38 -28.70 -42.30
C GLN A 461 3.76 -29.20 -40.98
N ALA A 462 2.72 -28.52 -40.49
CA ALA A 462 2.05 -28.90 -39.25
C ALA A 462 1.35 -30.27 -39.36
N ILE A 463 0.69 -30.54 -40.50
CA ILE A 463 0.00 -31.81 -40.77
C ILE A 463 0.99 -32.96 -40.94
N GLU A 464 2.08 -32.76 -41.69
CA GLU A 464 3.09 -33.80 -41.87
C GLU A 464 3.71 -34.22 -40.53
N GLN A 465 4.05 -33.25 -39.67
CA GLN A 465 4.55 -33.52 -38.33
C GLN A 465 3.54 -34.33 -37.50
N LEU A 466 2.25 -34.01 -37.61
CA LEU A 466 1.17 -34.72 -36.90
C LEU A 466 1.04 -36.16 -37.38
N ILE A 467 1.03 -36.38 -38.70
CA ILE A 467 0.93 -37.72 -39.31
C ILE A 467 2.15 -38.56 -38.91
N ASN A 468 3.36 -38.02 -39.01
CA ASN A 468 4.59 -38.74 -38.68
C ASN A 468 4.66 -39.15 -37.20
N GLN A 469 4.22 -38.28 -36.28
CA GLN A 469 4.17 -38.59 -34.84
C GLN A 469 3.15 -39.69 -34.52
N TYR A 470 2.03 -39.74 -35.24
CA TYR A 470 1.01 -40.75 -35.05
C TYR A 470 1.45 -42.12 -35.59
N SER A 471 1.99 -42.16 -36.80
CA SER A 471 2.49 -43.39 -37.43
C SER A 471 3.59 -44.06 -36.62
N GLN A 472 4.43 -43.31 -35.89
CA GLN A 472 5.47 -43.87 -35.01
C GLN A 472 4.91 -44.47 -33.70
N LYS A 473 3.75 -44.01 -33.22
CA LYS A 473 3.10 -44.51 -31.99
C LYS A 473 2.33 -45.82 -32.22
N THR A 474 1.93 -46.11 -33.45
CA THR A 474 1.17 -47.34 -33.80
C THR A 474 2.07 -48.54 -34.15
N THR A 475 3.37 -48.34 -34.29
CA THR A 475 4.36 -49.37 -34.69
C THR A 475 5.24 -49.85 -33.53
N LYS A 476 5.02 -49.32 -32.32
CA LYS A 476 5.54 -49.83 -31.05
C LYS A 476 4.39 -50.44 -30.28
#